data_AF-A0A1H3LHN0-F1
#
_entry.id   AF-A0A1H3LHN0-F1
#
_cell.length_a   1.000
_cell.length_b   1.000
_cell.length_c   1.000
_cell.angle_alpha   90.00
_cell.angle_beta   90.00
_cell.angle_gamma   90.00
#
_symmetry.space_group_name_H-M   'P 1'
#
loop_
_entity.id
_entity.type
_entity.pdbx_description
1 polymer ?
#
loop_
_entity_poly.entity_id
_entity_poly.type
_entity_poly.pdbx_seq_one_letter_code
_entity_poly.pdbx_strand_id
1 'polypeptide(L)'
;MAGHYTYDQVADRIVAELGVPRPALSTLRAAAATAGRGMNQRVRVTAGMPRPQQGRVDRQVVFDATAIDTWLANHPARAVRRARAALAAAAPEDRQSAVDQARASELSWAEVADTIATVEGISRTRQWAQQRYGTSRAQQQPAGAAVTEPAAS
;
A
#
# COMPACT_ATOMS: atom_id res chain seq x y z
N MET A 1 11.75 -25.13 -2.81
CA MET A 1 11.95 -23.67 -2.77
C MET A 1 13.32 -23.41 -2.16
N ALA A 2 14.08 -22.45 -2.68
CA ALA A 2 15.37 -22.09 -2.08
C ALA A 2 15.11 -21.63 -0.64
N GLY A 3 15.85 -22.16 0.35
CA GLY A 3 15.70 -21.76 1.75
C GLY A 3 16.09 -20.30 2.02
N HIS A 4 16.62 -19.62 1.01
CA HIS A 4 17.26 -18.32 1.13
C HIS A 4 17.02 -17.45 -0.12
N TYR A 5 16.95 -16.14 0.09
CA TYR A 5 16.97 -15.14 -0.97
C TYR A 5 18.25 -14.30 -0.94
N THR A 6 18.80 -13.97 -2.09
CA THR A 6 19.82 -12.93 -2.26
C THR A 6 19.18 -11.55 -2.35
N TYR A 7 19.98 -10.48 -2.31
CA TYR A 7 19.48 -9.12 -2.51
C TYR A 7 18.70 -8.94 -3.82
N ASP A 8 19.20 -9.51 -4.93
CA ASP A 8 18.52 -9.43 -6.22
C ASP A 8 17.16 -10.14 -6.19
N GLN A 9 17.10 -11.32 -5.59
CA GLN A 9 15.85 -12.07 -5.44
C GLN A 9 14.86 -11.33 -4.54
N VAL A 10 15.32 -10.68 -3.46
CA VAL A 10 14.46 -9.84 -2.63
C VAL A 10 13.92 -8.65 -3.43
N ALA A 11 14.74 -8.00 -4.25
CA ALA A 11 14.29 -6.90 -5.12
C ALA A 11 13.18 -7.37 -6.08
N ASP A 12 13.34 -8.55 -6.68
CA ASP A 12 12.37 -9.12 -7.62
C ASP A 12 11.06 -9.52 -6.91
N ARG A 13 11.16 -10.09 -5.69
CA ARG A 13 9.97 -10.40 -4.87
C ARG A 13 9.23 -9.14 -4.43
N ILE A 14 9.94 -8.06 -4.11
CA ILE A 14 9.33 -6.74 -3.83
C ILE A 14 8.51 -6.25 -5.04
N VAL A 15 9.06 -6.33 -6.24
CA VAL A 15 8.35 -5.94 -7.47
C VAL A 15 7.11 -6.80 -7.67
N ALA A 16 7.26 -8.13 -7.57
CA ALA A 16 6.16 -9.08 -7.81
C ALA A 16 5.02 -8.93 -6.79
N GLU A 17 5.34 -8.75 -5.51
CA GLU A 17 4.35 -8.71 -4.43
C GLU A 17 3.76 -7.32 -4.22
N LEU A 18 4.56 -6.26 -4.35
CA LEU A 18 4.11 -4.90 -4.06
C LEU A 18 3.73 -4.12 -5.33
N GLY A 19 4.11 -4.57 -6.53
CA GLY A 19 3.81 -3.89 -7.79
C GLY A 19 4.51 -2.54 -7.93
N VAL A 20 5.64 -2.35 -7.23
CA VAL A 20 6.43 -1.12 -7.22
C VAL A 20 7.66 -1.26 -8.12
N PRO A 21 8.27 -0.15 -8.57
CA PRO A 21 9.54 -0.21 -9.28
C PRO A 21 10.61 -0.96 -8.48
N ARG A 22 11.50 -1.66 -9.18
CA ARG A 22 12.58 -2.45 -8.57
C ARG A 22 13.46 -1.55 -7.70
N PRO A 23 13.55 -1.80 -6.38
CA PRO A 23 14.38 -0.98 -5.50
C PRO A 23 15.86 -1.18 -5.85
N ALA A 24 16.64 -0.10 -5.73
CA ALA A 24 18.09 -0.19 -5.91
C ALA A 24 18.73 -1.07 -4.82
N LEU A 25 19.73 -1.86 -5.18
CA LEU A 25 20.42 -2.76 -4.24
C LEU A 25 21.10 -1.99 -3.08
N SER A 26 21.57 -0.76 -3.33
CA SER A 26 22.11 0.13 -2.29
C SER A 26 21.05 0.48 -1.23
N THR A 27 19.79 0.68 -1.65
CA THR A 27 18.66 0.92 -0.74
C THR A 27 18.37 -0.32 0.10
N LEU A 28 18.39 -1.51 -0.50
CA LEU A 28 18.19 -2.77 0.23
C LEU A 28 19.31 -3.01 1.24
N ARG A 29 20.57 -2.74 0.88
CA ARG A 29 21.72 -2.86 1.80
C ARG A 29 21.60 -1.89 2.97
N ALA A 30 21.22 -0.64 2.71
CA ALA A 30 21.00 0.35 3.76
C ALA A 30 19.86 -0.08 4.70
N ALA A 31 18.74 -0.56 4.15
CA ALA A 31 17.61 -1.07 4.92
C ALA A 31 18.02 -2.26 5.80
N ALA A 32 18.72 -3.24 5.22
CA ALA A 32 19.25 -4.41 5.92
C ALA A 32 20.23 -4.03 7.04
N ALA A 33 21.08 -3.02 6.84
CA ALA A 33 22.01 -2.53 7.87
C ALA A 33 21.30 -1.82 9.04
N THR A 34 20.11 -1.26 8.79
CA THR A 34 19.27 -0.61 9.81
C THR A 34 18.15 -1.51 10.34
N ALA A 35 18.05 -2.75 9.86
CA ALA A 35 16.99 -3.68 10.24
C ALA A 35 16.98 -3.89 11.76
N GLY A 36 15.84 -3.60 12.40
CA GLY A 36 15.68 -3.71 13.85
C GLY A 36 16.03 -2.46 14.66
N ARG A 37 16.63 -1.41 14.07
CA ARG A 37 16.60 -0.07 14.67
C ARG A 37 15.28 0.59 14.26
N GLY A 38 14.51 1.05 15.25
CA GLY A 38 13.12 1.48 15.13
C GLY A 38 12.75 2.25 13.86
N MET A 39 11.52 2.02 13.41
CA MET A 39 10.97 2.51 12.15
C MET A 39 11.15 4.03 12.00
N ASN A 40 12.02 4.48 11.09
CA ASN A 40 11.79 5.76 10.43
C ASN A 40 10.64 5.55 9.44
N GLN A 41 9.42 5.72 9.96
CA GLN A 41 8.11 5.31 9.40
C GLN A 41 7.69 6.00 8.09
N ARG A 42 8.55 6.76 7.42
CA ARG A 42 8.20 7.37 6.13
C ARG A 42 8.25 6.33 5.01
N VAL A 43 7.26 5.42 5.01
CA VAL A 43 6.72 4.69 3.85
C VAL A 43 7.76 4.32 2.80
N ARG A 44 8.86 3.67 3.22
CA ARG A 44 9.83 3.12 2.27
C ARG A 44 9.37 1.72 1.93
N VAL A 45 9.50 1.35 0.65
CA VAL A 45 9.28 -0.01 0.12
C VAL A 45 10.03 -1.09 0.94
N THR A 46 11.05 -0.70 1.69
CA THR A 46 11.89 -1.56 2.54
C THR A 46 11.60 -1.41 4.04
N ALA A 47 10.48 -0.81 4.44
CA ALA A 47 10.14 -0.59 5.83
C ALA A 47 9.88 -1.92 6.55
N GLY A 48 10.54 -2.14 7.69
CA GLY A 48 10.43 -3.40 8.43
C GLY A 48 11.10 -4.59 7.73
N MET A 49 11.94 -4.35 6.72
CA MET A 49 12.65 -5.41 6.00
C MET A 49 13.44 -6.32 6.96
N PRO A 50 13.30 -7.66 6.85
CA PRO A 50 14.05 -8.62 7.64
C PRO A 50 15.57 -8.42 7.52
N ARG A 51 16.27 -8.67 8.62
CA ARG A 51 17.74 -8.69 8.63
C ARG A 51 18.26 -9.89 7.82
N PRO A 52 19.41 -9.75 7.15
CA PRO A 52 20.07 -10.89 6.53
C PRO A 52 20.52 -11.89 7.61
N GLN A 53 20.65 -13.15 7.21
CA GLN A 53 21.17 -14.18 8.11
C GLN A 53 22.64 -13.92 8.46
N GLN A 54 23.05 -14.36 9.65
CA GLN A 54 24.44 -14.27 10.07
C GLN A 54 25.27 -15.31 9.31
N GLY A 55 26.06 -14.84 8.35
CA GLY A 55 26.89 -15.68 7.50
C GLY A 55 26.74 -15.33 6.03
N ARG A 56 27.62 -15.90 5.20
CA ARG A 56 27.49 -15.81 3.75
C ARG A 56 27.35 -17.21 3.19
N VAL A 57 26.32 -17.45 2.38
CA VAL A 57 26.21 -18.67 1.58
C VAL A 57 26.88 -18.36 0.25
N ASP A 58 27.88 -19.15 -0.14
CA ASP A 58 28.64 -18.94 -1.39
C ASP A 58 29.17 -17.50 -1.55
N ARG A 59 29.65 -16.90 -0.45
CA ARG A 59 30.13 -15.50 -0.37
C ARG A 59 29.05 -14.43 -0.60
N GLN A 60 27.79 -14.81 -0.74
CA GLN A 60 26.65 -13.91 -0.87
C GLN A 60 25.94 -13.69 0.46
N VAL A 61 25.43 -12.46 0.64
CA VAL A 61 24.54 -12.16 1.76
C VAL A 61 23.16 -12.70 1.43
N VAL A 62 22.61 -13.48 2.34
CA VAL A 62 21.33 -14.15 2.16
C VAL A 62 20.33 -13.78 3.25
N PHE A 63 19.05 -13.86 2.89
CA PHE A 63 17.90 -13.64 3.73
C PHE A 63 17.14 -14.95 3.88
N ASP A 64 16.53 -15.16 5.04
CA ASP A 64 15.59 -16.26 5.23
C ASP A 64 14.38 -16.04 4.31
N ALA A 65 14.07 -17.03 3.47
CA ALA A 65 13.01 -16.90 2.47
C ALA A 65 11.63 -16.73 3.12
N THR A 66 11.35 -17.50 4.18
CA THR A 66 10.07 -17.45 4.91
C THR A 66 9.86 -16.10 5.58
N ALA A 67 10.91 -15.53 6.17
CA ALA A 67 10.85 -14.21 6.80
C ALA A 67 10.56 -13.11 5.77
N ILE A 68 11.20 -13.15 4.60
CA ILE A 68 10.94 -12.21 3.51
C ILE A 68 9.52 -12.36 2.98
N ASP A 69 9.09 -13.58 2.69
CA ASP A 69 7.74 -13.83 2.16
C ASP A 69 6.66 -13.44 3.17
N THR A 70 6.88 -13.69 4.48
CA THR A 70 5.96 -13.25 5.55
C THR A 70 5.93 -11.73 5.69
N TRP A 71 7.09 -11.07 5.65
CA TRP A 71 7.17 -9.61 5.69
C TRP A 71 6.46 -8.98 4.50
N LEU A 72 6.73 -9.46 3.28
CA LEU A 72 6.04 -9.00 2.08
C LEU A 72 4.54 -9.25 2.21
N ALA A 73 4.13 -10.42 2.70
CA ALA A 73 2.73 -10.79 2.81
C ALA A 73 1.90 -9.83 3.68
N ASN A 74 2.52 -9.28 4.73
CA ASN A 74 1.92 -8.34 5.69
C ASN A 74 2.24 -6.87 5.37
N HIS A 75 2.93 -6.59 4.27
CA HIS A 75 3.36 -5.24 3.95
C HIS A 75 2.15 -4.35 3.61
N PRO A 76 2.04 -3.12 4.17
CA PRO A 76 0.88 -2.24 3.96
C PRO A 76 0.64 -1.91 2.47
N ALA A 77 1.70 -1.84 1.66
CA ALA A 77 1.57 -1.63 0.22
C ALA A 77 0.78 -2.74 -0.51
N ARG A 78 0.62 -3.95 0.06
CA ARG A 78 -0.29 -4.97 -0.52
C ARG A 78 -1.75 -4.57 -0.40
N ALA A 79 -2.16 -3.92 0.70
CA ALA A 79 -3.51 -3.40 0.84
C ALA A 79 -3.78 -2.32 -0.21
N VAL A 80 -2.83 -1.38 -0.37
CA VAL A 80 -2.87 -0.34 -1.42
C VAL A 80 -3.00 -0.97 -2.81
N ARG A 81 -2.17 -1.97 -3.14
CA ARG A 81 -2.22 -2.67 -4.43
C ARG A 81 -3.56 -3.36 -4.67
N ARG A 82 -4.09 -4.07 -3.68
CA ARG A 82 -5.39 -4.75 -3.77
C ARG A 82 -6.52 -3.75 -4.00
N ALA A 83 -6.52 -2.64 -3.25
CA ALA A 83 -7.53 -1.60 -3.40
C ALA A 83 -7.44 -0.91 -4.77
N ARG A 84 -6.23 -0.68 -5.30
CA ARG A 84 -6.03 -0.18 -6.67
C ARG A 84 -6.60 -1.15 -7.72
N ALA A 85 -6.31 -2.44 -7.59
CA ALA A 85 -6.81 -3.46 -8.51
C ALA A 85 -8.33 -3.60 -8.45
N ALA A 86 -8.91 -3.55 -7.25
CA ALA A 86 -10.36 -3.54 -7.05
C ALA A 86 -11.01 -2.30 -7.69
N LEU A 87 -10.40 -1.12 -7.53
CA LEU A 87 -10.86 0.10 -8.19
C LEU A 87 -10.80 0.00 -9.72
N ALA A 88 -9.75 -0.61 -10.26
CA ALA A 88 -9.60 -0.78 -11.71
C ALA A 88 -10.62 -1.77 -12.29
N ALA A 89 -10.99 -2.80 -11.54
CA ALA A 89 -11.96 -3.81 -11.95
C ALA A 89 -13.42 -3.43 -11.66
N ALA A 90 -13.66 -2.37 -10.88
CA ALA A 90 -15.01 -1.99 -10.45
C ALA A 90 -15.87 -1.51 -11.62
N ALA A 91 -17.08 -2.06 -11.70
CA ALA A 91 -18.11 -1.59 -12.61
C ALA A 91 -18.48 -0.11 -12.32
N PRO A 92 -19.01 0.64 -13.29
CA PRO A 92 -19.42 2.03 -13.10
C PRO A 92 -20.34 2.28 -11.90
N GLU A 93 -21.25 1.34 -11.63
CA GLU A 93 -22.22 1.34 -10.53
C GLU A 93 -21.57 1.17 -9.15
N ASP A 94 -20.54 0.32 -9.03
CA ASP A 94 -19.82 0.05 -7.77
C ASP A 94 -18.63 1.00 -7.55
N ARG A 95 -18.38 1.91 -8.49
CA ARG A 95 -17.20 2.76 -8.52
C ARG A 95 -17.04 3.62 -7.26
N GLN A 96 -18.14 4.13 -6.71
CA GLN A 96 -18.10 4.92 -5.47
C GLN A 96 -17.56 4.09 -4.30
N SER A 97 -18.12 2.90 -4.08
CA SER A 97 -17.68 1.99 -3.02
C SER A 97 -16.22 1.56 -3.18
N ALA A 98 -15.77 1.34 -4.42
CA ALA A 98 -14.38 1.03 -4.71
C ALA A 98 -13.43 2.21 -4.42
N VAL A 99 -13.85 3.45 -4.71
CA VAL A 99 -13.09 4.66 -4.34
C VAL A 99 -13.01 4.82 -2.83
N ASP A 100 -14.09 4.56 -2.09
CA ASP A 100 -14.10 4.67 -0.63
C ASP A 100 -13.15 3.64 0.02
N GLN A 101 -13.15 2.40 -0.47
CA GLN A 101 -12.19 1.36 -0.05
C GLN A 101 -10.73 1.72 -0.41
N ALA A 102 -10.51 2.32 -1.59
CA ALA A 102 -9.20 2.82 -2.00
C ALA A 102 -8.71 3.94 -1.08
N ARG A 103 -9.58 4.87 -0.70
CA ARG A 103 -9.25 5.96 0.23
C ARG A 103 -8.98 5.46 1.64
N ALA A 104 -9.74 4.46 2.12
CA ALA A 104 -9.47 3.79 3.38
C ALA A 104 -8.12 3.05 3.39
N SER A 105 -7.67 2.60 2.21
CA SER A 105 -6.36 1.96 2.00
C SER A 105 -5.25 2.98 1.68
N GLU A 106 -5.45 4.26 1.99
CA GLU A 106 -4.50 5.36 1.83
C GLU A 106 -4.13 5.77 0.39
N LEU A 107 -4.84 5.31 -0.66
CA LEU A 107 -4.59 5.79 -2.02
C LEU A 107 -4.92 7.27 -2.14
N SER A 108 -4.02 8.07 -2.68
CA SER A 108 -4.26 9.49 -2.92
C SER A 108 -5.29 9.73 -4.02
N TRP A 109 -5.92 10.91 -4.03
CA TRP A 109 -6.85 11.31 -5.09
C TRP A 109 -6.20 11.34 -6.49
N ALA A 110 -4.89 11.58 -6.57
CA ALA A 110 -4.16 11.50 -7.82
C ALA A 110 -4.10 10.06 -8.34
N GLU A 111 -3.80 9.09 -7.47
CA GLU A 111 -3.77 7.66 -7.83
C GLU A 111 -5.16 7.12 -8.18
N VAL A 112 -6.21 7.58 -7.50
CA VAL A 112 -7.60 7.26 -7.85
C VAL A 112 -7.94 7.76 -9.26
N ALA A 113 -7.62 9.04 -9.55
CA ALA A 113 -7.85 9.63 -10.86
C ALA A 113 -7.08 8.91 -11.96
N ASP A 114 -5.80 8.59 -11.72
CA ASP A 114 -4.91 7.88 -12.64
C ASP A 114 -5.40 6.45 -12.94
N THR A 115 -5.85 5.73 -11.90
CA THR A 115 -6.41 4.39 -12.04
C THR A 115 -7.67 4.40 -12.91
N ILE A 116 -8.59 5.34 -12.66
CA ILE A 116 -9.82 5.49 -13.45
C ILE A 116 -9.50 5.91 -14.89
N ALA A 117 -8.60 6.88 -15.04
CA ALA A 117 -8.14 7.38 -16.34
C ALA A 117 -7.58 6.26 -17.21
N THR A 118 -6.76 5.38 -16.62
CA THR A 118 -6.16 4.24 -17.30
C THR A 118 -7.21 3.24 -17.79
N VAL A 119 -8.22 2.94 -16.96
CA VAL A 119 -9.28 1.99 -17.32
C VAL A 119 -10.23 2.55 -18.37
N GLU A 120 -10.59 3.83 -18.27
CA GLU A 120 -11.51 4.50 -19.19
C GLU A 120 -10.82 4.99 -20.47
N GLY A 121 -9.48 4.92 -20.55
CA GLY A 121 -8.71 5.40 -21.70
C GLY A 121 -8.76 6.92 -21.89
N ILE A 122 -8.99 7.68 -20.82
CA ILE A 122 -9.19 9.14 -20.86
C ILE A 122 -8.38 9.84 -19.78
N SER A 123 -8.01 11.10 -20.00
CA SER A 123 -7.31 11.88 -18.97
C SER A 123 -8.27 12.39 -17.89
N ARG A 124 -7.94 12.11 -16.62
CA ARG A 124 -8.66 12.63 -15.44
C ARG A 124 -7.69 13.30 -14.49
N THR A 125 -8.12 14.39 -13.84
CA THR A 125 -7.31 15.10 -12.86
C THR A 125 -7.68 14.71 -11.43
N ARG A 126 -6.75 14.92 -10.48
CA ARG A 126 -7.03 14.72 -9.05
C ARG A 126 -8.27 15.50 -8.58
N GLN A 127 -8.47 16.71 -9.10
CA GLN A 127 -9.56 17.61 -8.70
C GLN A 127 -10.90 17.08 -9.20
N TRP A 128 -10.94 16.52 -10.42
CA TRP A 128 -12.12 15.85 -10.93
C TRP A 128 -12.54 14.67 -10.03
N ALA A 129 -11.59 13.80 -9.65
CA ALA A 129 -11.89 12.65 -8.79
C ALA A 129 -12.43 13.09 -7.42
N GLN A 130 -11.82 14.13 -6.82
CA GLN A 130 -12.28 14.68 -5.55
C GLN A 130 -13.69 15.31 -5.66
N GLN A 131 -13.99 16.03 -6.74
CA GLN A 131 -15.33 16.60 -6.96
C GLN A 131 -16.39 15.54 -7.24
N ARG A 132 -16.01 14.45 -7.92
CA ARG A 132 -16.93 13.38 -8.34
C ARG A 132 -17.27 12.41 -7.22
N TYR A 133 -16.29 12.10 -6.36
CA TYR A 133 -16.39 11.05 -5.33
C TYR A 133 -16.17 11.55 -3.90
N GLY A 134 -15.60 12.74 -3.71
CA GLY A 134 -15.29 13.30 -2.38
C GLY A 134 -16.49 13.92 -1.66
N THR A 135 -17.56 14.26 -2.38
CA THR A 135 -18.80 14.86 -1.85
C THR A 135 -19.65 13.84 -1.07
N SER A 136 -19.56 12.56 -1.41
CA SER A 136 -20.34 11.49 -0.78
C SER A 136 -19.95 11.25 0.69
N ARG A 137 -18.69 11.53 1.06
CA ARG A 137 -18.22 11.42 2.45
C ARG A 137 -18.80 12.49 3.37
N ALA A 138 -19.21 13.64 2.83
CA ALA A 138 -19.86 14.71 3.60
C ALA A 138 -21.33 14.39 3.91
N GLN A 139 -21.96 13.46 3.18
CA GLN A 139 -23.36 13.08 3.37
C GLN A 139 -23.57 11.79 4.19
N GLN A 140 -22.51 11.00 4.41
CA GLN A 140 -22.58 9.75 5.20
C GLN A 140 -22.21 9.90 6.68
N GLN A 141 -22.03 11.12 7.20
CA GLN A 141 -21.92 11.32 8.64
C GLN A 141 -23.34 11.31 9.24
N PRO A 142 -23.74 10.28 10.01
CA PRO A 142 -25.05 10.29 10.64
C PRO A 142 -25.09 11.45 11.64
N ALA A 143 -26.08 12.31 11.49
CA ALA A 143 -26.52 13.22 12.54
C ALA A 143 -26.98 12.39 13.75
N GLY A 144 -26.06 12.06 14.64
CA GLY A 144 -26.33 11.50 15.96
C GLY A 144 -25.27 12.04 16.91
N ALA A 145 -25.56 12.78 17.98
CA ALA A 145 -26.78 12.90 18.73
C ALA A 145 -26.97 14.35 19.20
N ALA A 146 -28.05 15.00 18.78
CA ALA A 146 -28.65 16.05 19.59
C ALA A 146 -29.56 15.34 20.59
N VAL A 147 -29.00 14.97 21.75
CA VAL A 147 -29.81 14.57 22.90
C VAL A 147 -30.62 15.79 23.28
N THR A 148 -31.90 15.75 22.93
CA THR A 148 -32.91 16.68 23.44
C THR A 148 -33.21 16.23 24.86
N GLU A 149 -32.59 16.84 25.86
CA GLU A 149 -33.14 16.79 27.22
C GLU A 149 -34.25 17.85 27.31
N PRO A 150 -35.48 17.46 27.69
CA PRO A 150 -36.57 18.41 27.88
C PRO A 150 -36.43 19.12 29.24
N ALA A 151 -36.85 20.37 29.25
CA ALA A 151 -36.98 21.21 30.42
C ALA A 151 -38.09 20.76 31.40
N ALA A 152 -37.99 21.28 32.63
CA ALA A 152 -38.94 21.28 33.76
C ALA A 152 -38.94 20.01 34.64
N SER A 153 -38.91 20.09 35.98
CA SER A 153 -39.33 21.14 36.93
C SER A 153 -38.45 21.18 38.18
#